data_AF-A0A7L0MYD3-F1
#
_entry.id   AF-A0A7L0MYD3-F1
#
_cell.length_a   1.000
_cell.length_b   1.000
_cell.length_c   1.000
_cell.angle_alpha   90.00
_cell.angle_beta   90.00
_cell.angle_gamma   90.00
#
_symmetry.space_group_name_H-M   'P 1'
#
loop_
_entity.id
_entity.type
_entity.pdbx_description
1 polymer ?
#
loop_
_entity_poly.entity_id
_entity_poly.type
_entity_poly.pdbx_seq_one_letter_code
_entity_poly.pdbx_strand_id
1 'polypeptide(L)'
;LGSIRNLAMEKVANSVLFPCKYASSGCEITLPHTEKADHEELCEFRPYSCPCPGASCKWQGSLDAVMPHLMHQHKSITTLQGEDIVFLATDINLPGAVDWVMMQSCFGFHFMLVLEKQEKYDGHQQFFAIVQLIGTRKQAENFAYRLELNGHRRRLTWEATPRSIHEGIATAIMNSDCLVFDTSIAQLFAENGNLGINVTISMC
;
A
#
# COMPACT_ATOMS: atom_id res chain seq x y z
N LEU A 1 -18.83 -35.35 -3.67
CA LEU A 1 -18.97 -35.03 -2.22
C LEU A 1 -19.77 -33.74 -2.11
N GLY A 2 -21.09 -33.85 -1.95
CA GLY A 2 -22.00 -32.70 -1.92
C GLY A 2 -22.00 -32.04 -0.54
N SER A 3 -21.79 -30.73 -0.50
CA SER A 3 -21.94 -29.93 0.71
C SER A 3 -23.43 -29.90 1.09
N ILE A 4 -23.80 -30.59 2.17
CA ILE A 4 -25.14 -30.51 2.76
C ILE A 4 -25.19 -29.21 3.56
N ARG A 5 -25.75 -28.14 2.98
CA ARG A 5 -26.03 -26.89 3.69
C ARG A 5 -27.23 -27.08 4.61
N ASN A 6 -27.03 -26.96 5.92
CA ASN A 6 -28.09 -27.08 6.90
C ASN A 6 -28.74 -25.70 7.13
N LEU A 7 -29.78 -25.41 6.35
CA LEU A 7 -30.54 -24.16 6.41
C LEU A 7 -31.13 -23.84 7.80
N ALA A 8 -31.38 -24.86 8.63
CA ALA A 8 -31.87 -24.65 9.99
C ALA A 8 -30.76 -24.10 10.91
N MET A 9 -29.53 -24.61 10.77
CA MET A 9 -28.36 -24.06 11.48
C MET A 9 -27.94 -22.69 10.96
N GLU A 10 -28.09 -22.42 9.67
CA GLU A 10 -27.89 -21.06 9.12
C GLU A 10 -28.90 -20.05 9.71
N LYS A 11 -30.18 -20.42 9.84
CA LYS A 11 -31.19 -19.57 10.49
C LYS A 11 -30.93 -19.31 11.97
N VAL A 12 -30.42 -20.32 12.70
CA VAL A 12 -30.03 -20.15 14.11
C VAL A 12 -28.78 -19.29 14.22
N ALA A 13 -27.77 -19.49 13.35
CA ALA A 13 -26.56 -18.66 13.32
C ALA A 13 -26.87 -17.18 13.02
N ASN A 14 -27.91 -16.88 12.24
CA ASN A 14 -28.38 -15.51 12.01
C ASN A 14 -29.11 -14.87 13.19
N SER A 15 -29.59 -15.68 14.15
CA SER A 15 -30.24 -15.18 15.37
C SER A 15 -29.27 -14.94 16.54
N VAL A 16 -28.01 -15.39 16.39
CA VAL A 16 -26.97 -15.22 17.40
C VAL A 16 -26.01 -14.14 16.94
N LEU A 17 -25.83 -13.11 17.77
CA LEU A 17 -24.85 -12.06 17.53
C LEU A 17 -23.49 -12.48 18.11
N PHE A 18 -22.44 -12.29 17.33
CA PHE A 18 -21.07 -12.57 17.72
C PHE A 18 -20.28 -11.28 17.85
N PRO A 19 -19.45 -11.11 18.90
CA PRO A 19 -18.55 -9.98 18.99
C PRO A 19 -17.51 -10.01 17.85
N CYS A 20 -17.10 -8.84 17.41
CA CYS A 20 -15.98 -8.67 16.48
C CYS A 20 -14.70 -9.33 17.04
N LYS A 21 -13.85 -9.93 16.19
CA LYS A 21 -12.56 -10.49 16.66
C LYS A 21 -11.63 -9.45 17.29
N TYR A 22 -11.83 -8.18 16.99
CA TYR A 22 -11.08 -7.05 17.55
C TYR A 22 -11.75 -6.45 18.80
N ALA A 23 -12.67 -7.17 19.45
CA ALA A 23 -13.27 -6.72 20.70
C ALA A 23 -12.23 -6.50 21.81
N SER A 24 -11.17 -7.31 21.84
CA SER A 24 -10.02 -7.10 22.72
C SER A 24 -9.22 -5.82 22.43
N SER A 25 -9.34 -5.28 21.22
CA SER A 25 -8.73 -4.02 20.78
C SER A 25 -9.67 -2.82 20.94
N GLY A 26 -10.90 -3.02 21.45
CA GLY A 26 -11.87 -1.96 21.71
C GLY A 26 -13.12 -1.98 20.83
N CYS A 27 -13.28 -2.94 19.92
CA CYS A 27 -14.49 -3.03 19.10
C CYS A 27 -15.68 -3.60 19.88
N GLU A 28 -16.67 -2.77 20.20
CA GLU A 28 -17.88 -3.20 20.92
C GLU A 28 -18.99 -3.75 20.01
N ILE A 29 -18.75 -3.81 18.70
CA ILE A 29 -19.75 -4.22 17.71
C ILE A 29 -20.00 -5.74 17.79
N THR A 30 -21.29 -6.09 17.84
CA THR A 30 -21.77 -7.49 17.77
C THR A 30 -22.65 -7.65 16.53
N LEU A 31 -22.38 -8.66 15.72
CA LEU A 31 -22.99 -8.85 14.41
C LEU A 31 -23.37 -10.31 14.17
N PRO A 32 -24.37 -10.59 13.30
CA PRO A 32 -24.62 -11.93 12.80
C PRO A 32 -23.39 -12.51 12.10
N HIS A 33 -23.27 -13.84 12.06
CA HIS A 33 -22.12 -14.50 11.43
C HIS A 33 -21.91 -14.07 9.96
N THR A 34 -22.99 -13.79 9.22
CA THR A 34 -22.94 -13.37 7.82
C THR A 34 -22.30 -12.01 7.61
N GLU A 35 -22.48 -11.05 8.52
CA GLU A 35 -21.98 -9.67 8.39
C GLU A 35 -20.65 -9.46 9.13
N LYS A 36 -20.31 -10.39 10.02
CA LYS A 36 -19.10 -10.30 10.84
C LYS A 36 -17.82 -10.21 10.01
N ALA A 37 -17.70 -11.01 8.94
CA ALA A 37 -16.50 -11.01 8.10
C ALA A 37 -16.28 -9.65 7.42
N ASP A 38 -17.33 -9.10 6.82
CA ASP A 38 -17.29 -7.80 6.13
C ASP A 38 -16.94 -6.66 7.09
N HIS A 39 -17.52 -6.67 8.30
CA HIS A 39 -17.15 -5.71 9.34
C HIS A 39 -15.69 -5.85 9.76
N GLU A 40 -15.20 -7.07 9.98
CA GLU A 40 -13.83 -7.29 10.42
C GLU A 40 -12.79 -6.86 9.39
N GLU A 41 -13.09 -6.90 8.09
CA GLU A 41 -12.17 -6.38 7.08
C GLU A 41 -12.00 -4.86 7.17
N LEU A 42 -13.06 -4.15 7.56
CA LEU A 42 -13.16 -2.69 7.59
C LEU A 42 -13.12 -2.11 9.02
N CYS A 43 -12.87 -2.96 10.03
CA CYS A 43 -12.96 -2.56 11.43
C CYS A 43 -11.83 -1.58 11.80
N GLU A 44 -12.17 -0.43 12.38
CA GLU A 44 -11.19 0.59 12.78
C GLU A 44 -10.24 0.10 13.89
N PHE A 45 -10.67 -0.87 14.70
CA PHE A 45 -9.86 -1.48 15.75
C PHE A 45 -8.96 -2.62 15.24
N ARG A 46 -8.98 -2.90 13.94
CA ARG A 46 -8.10 -3.87 13.32
C ARG A 46 -6.63 -3.43 13.46
N PRO A 47 -5.74 -4.29 13.98
CA PRO A 47 -4.31 -4.00 13.98
C PRO A 47 -3.76 -3.82 12.56
N TYR A 48 -2.90 -2.83 12.40
CA TYR A 48 -2.16 -2.60 11.17
C TYR A 48 -1.04 -3.63 11.05
N SER A 49 -0.92 -4.24 9.87
CA SER A 49 0.26 -5.05 9.54
C SER A 49 1.39 -4.13 9.05
N CYS A 50 2.63 -4.62 9.07
CA CYS A 50 3.76 -3.86 8.51
C CYS A 50 3.45 -3.45 7.06
N PRO A 51 3.54 -2.14 6.71
CA PRO A 51 3.24 -1.65 5.37
C PRO A 51 4.38 -1.89 4.36
N CYS A 52 5.55 -2.37 4.79
CA CYS A 52 6.67 -2.62 3.90
C CYS A 52 6.32 -3.72 2.88
N PRO A 53 6.53 -3.50 1.57
CA PRO A 53 6.41 -4.57 0.58
C PRO A 53 7.43 -5.69 0.89
N GLY A 54 7.00 -6.93 0.66
CA GLY A 54 7.76 -8.14 0.97
C GLY A 54 7.25 -8.92 2.19
N ALA A 55 7.17 -10.25 2.05
CA ALA A 55 6.55 -11.14 3.03
C ALA A 55 7.38 -11.44 4.30
N SER A 56 8.49 -10.72 4.52
CA SER A 56 9.42 -11.05 5.60
C SER A 56 8.99 -10.54 6.97
N CYS A 57 8.23 -9.44 7.03
CA CYS A 57 7.80 -8.83 8.29
C CYS A 57 6.37 -9.24 8.66
N LYS A 58 6.22 -9.94 9.80
CA LYS A 58 4.92 -10.37 10.36
C LYS A 58 4.42 -9.47 11.50
N TRP A 59 4.97 -8.28 11.63
CA TRP A 59 4.61 -7.36 12.70
C TRP A 59 3.17 -6.86 12.55
N GLN A 60 2.47 -6.73 13.68
CA GLN A 60 1.14 -6.14 13.77
C GLN A 60 1.07 -5.22 14.99
N GLY A 61 0.36 -4.10 14.88
CA GLY A 61 0.21 -3.15 15.98
C GLY A 61 -0.81 -2.04 15.70
N SER A 62 -0.88 -1.06 16.61
CA SER A 62 -1.67 0.16 16.40
C SER A 62 -1.00 1.07 15.38
N LEU A 63 -1.76 2.03 14.84
CA LEU A 63 -1.27 3.03 13.88
C LEU A 63 -0.04 3.78 14.41
N ASP A 64 -0.10 4.23 15.67
CA ASP A 64 1.01 4.98 16.31
C ASP A 64 2.29 4.15 16.46
N ALA A 65 2.17 2.82 16.46
CA ALA A 65 3.30 1.91 16.56
C ALA A 65 3.95 1.59 15.20
N VAL A 66 3.30 1.93 14.07
CA VAL A 66 3.80 1.64 12.71
C VAL A 66 5.10 2.38 12.42
N MET A 67 5.14 3.70 12.66
CA MET A 67 6.35 4.49 12.40
C MET A 67 7.54 4.06 13.26
N PRO A 68 7.39 3.89 14.60
CA PRO A 68 8.44 3.30 15.42
C PRO A 68 8.89 1.93 14.90
N HIS A 69 7.95 1.06 14.50
CA HIS A 69 8.30 -0.24 13.94
C HIS A 69 9.20 -0.12 12.70
N LEU A 70 8.82 0.70 11.72
CA LEU A 70 9.61 0.92 10.50
C LEU A 70 11.02 1.45 10.81
N MET A 71 11.14 2.44 11.69
CA MET A 71 12.43 3.00 12.07
C MET A 71 13.36 2.00 12.77
N HIS A 72 12.82 1.05 13.53
CA HIS A 72 13.62 0.09 14.29
C HIS A 72 13.95 -1.19 13.51
N GLN A 73 12.98 -1.73 12.77
CA GLN A 73 13.10 -3.02 12.07
C GLN A 73 13.48 -2.85 10.60
N HIS A 74 13.16 -1.71 9.97
CA HIS A 74 13.41 -1.43 8.55
C HIS A 74 14.36 -0.24 8.35
N LYS A 75 15.52 -0.29 9.01
CA LYS A 75 16.53 0.80 9.01
C LYS A 75 17.08 1.17 7.63
N SER A 76 16.92 0.30 6.64
CA SER A 76 17.32 0.56 5.25
C SER A 76 16.40 1.56 4.55
N ILE A 77 15.18 1.77 5.06
CA ILE A 77 14.24 2.70 4.45
C ILE A 77 14.67 4.13 4.77
N THR A 78 15.10 4.85 3.74
CA THR A 78 15.49 6.25 3.86
C THR A 78 14.24 7.11 4.02
N THR A 79 14.29 8.10 4.92
CA THR A 79 13.22 9.10 5.09
C THR A 79 13.70 10.46 4.59
N LEU A 80 12.97 11.05 3.63
CA LEU A 80 13.19 12.41 3.15
C LEU A 80 12.11 13.35 3.69
N GLN A 81 12.49 14.60 3.95
CA GLN A 81 11.59 15.67 4.41
C GLN A 81 11.25 16.58 3.24
N GLY A 82 9.99 17.02 3.16
CA GLY A 82 9.53 17.94 2.14
C GLY A 82 8.38 17.38 1.31
N GLU A 83 7.58 18.27 0.75
CA GLU A 83 6.41 17.92 -0.07
C GLU A 83 6.78 17.62 -1.53
N ASP A 84 7.92 18.11 -2.02
CA ASP A 84 8.45 17.85 -3.35
C ASP A 84 9.87 17.25 -3.26
N ILE A 85 10.01 15.99 -3.66
CA ILE A 85 11.26 15.23 -3.56
C ILE A 85 11.52 14.41 -4.83
N VAL A 86 12.73 13.87 -4.95
CA VAL A 86 13.08 12.90 -5.99
C VAL A 86 13.32 11.54 -5.35
N PHE A 87 12.49 10.55 -5.72
CA PHE A 87 12.69 9.16 -5.38
C PHE A 87 13.58 8.49 -6.44
N LEU A 88 14.80 8.16 -6.05
CA LEU A 88 15.78 7.50 -6.92
C LEU A 88 15.75 5.99 -6.73
N ALA A 89 15.24 5.25 -7.72
CA ALA A 89 15.33 3.80 -7.78
C ALA A 89 16.63 3.40 -8.48
N THR A 90 17.57 2.80 -7.74
CA THR A 90 18.88 2.40 -8.26
C THR A 90 18.86 1.02 -8.87
N ASP A 91 19.62 0.81 -9.94
CA ASP A 91 19.79 -0.49 -10.61
C ASP A 91 18.45 -1.14 -11.03
N ILE A 92 17.58 -0.40 -11.74
CA ILE A 92 16.26 -0.89 -12.18
C ILE A 92 16.32 -2.12 -13.11
N ASN A 93 17.51 -2.39 -13.66
CA ASN A 93 17.79 -3.49 -14.57
C ASN A 93 18.11 -4.82 -13.87
N LEU A 94 18.13 -4.85 -12.53
CA LEU A 94 18.33 -6.10 -11.77
C LEU A 94 17.33 -7.18 -12.21
N PRO A 95 17.78 -8.43 -12.42
CA PRO A 95 16.92 -9.51 -12.86
C PRO A 95 15.94 -9.92 -11.75
N GLY A 96 14.72 -10.32 -12.15
CA GLY A 96 13.66 -10.79 -11.25
C GLY A 96 12.82 -9.66 -10.64
N ALA A 97 12.03 -10.03 -9.63
CA ALA A 97 11.19 -9.12 -8.88
C ALA A 97 12.01 -8.36 -7.83
N VAL A 98 11.86 -7.03 -7.81
CA VAL A 98 12.62 -6.14 -6.92
C VAL A 98 11.70 -5.01 -6.47
N ASP A 99 11.80 -4.65 -5.18
CA ASP A 99 11.03 -3.58 -4.57
C ASP A 99 11.96 -2.45 -4.11
N TRP A 100 11.63 -1.22 -4.47
CA TRP A 100 12.25 -0.02 -3.91
C TRP A 100 11.24 0.68 -3.02
N VAL A 101 11.71 1.08 -1.82
CA VAL A 101 10.87 1.70 -0.80
C VAL A 101 11.57 2.93 -0.25
N MET A 102 10.83 4.01 -0.11
CA MET A 102 11.28 5.25 0.52
C MET A 102 10.17 5.86 1.36
N MET A 103 10.52 6.55 2.44
CA MET A 103 9.58 7.35 3.22
C MET A 103 9.72 8.82 2.86
N GLN A 104 8.59 9.49 2.67
CA GLN A 104 8.48 10.93 2.53
C GLN A 104 7.69 11.49 3.72
N SER A 105 8.18 12.56 4.32
CA SER A 105 7.59 13.21 5.48
C SER A 105 7.24 14.65 5.16
N CYS A 106 5.94 14.98 5.19
CA CYS A 106 5.41 16.32 4.94
C CYS A 106 4.04 16.48 5.61
N PHE A 107 3.61 17.73 5.85
CA PHE A 107 2.32 18.06 6.51
C PHE A 107 2.08 17.38 7.87
N GLY A 108 3.14 16.93 8.57
CA GLY A 108 3.03 16.17 9.81
C GLY A 108 2.63 14.69 9.62
N PHE A 109 2.64 14.21 8.39
CA PHE A 109 2.33 12.82 8.02
C PHE A 109 3.53 12.14 7.34
N HIS A 110 3.47 10.82 7.29
CA HIS A 110 4.47 9.98 6.64
C HIS A 110 3.83 9.18 5.50
N PHE A 111 4.43 9.28 4.32
CA PHE A 111 4.00 8.64 3.10
C PHE A 111 5.07 7.65 2.66
N MET A 112 4.68 6.40 2.45
CA MET A 112 5.53 5.35 1.91
C MET A 112 5.40 5.35 0.39
N LEU A 113 6.55 5.46 -0.28
CA LEU A 113 6.72 5.39 -1.71
C LEU A 113 7.17 3.98 -2.05
N VAL A 114 6.43 3.33 -2.94
CA VAL A 114 6.74 1.98 -3.39
C VAL A 114 6.87 1.98 -4.90
N LEU A 115 8.00 1.46 -5.39
CA LEU A 115 8.17 1.04 -6.77
C LEU A 115 8.40 -0.48 -6.75
N GLU A 116 7.45 -1.23 -7.28
CA GLU A 116 7.51 -2.69 -7.37
C GLU A 116 7.75 -3.10 -8.83
N LYS A 117 8.76 -3.92 -9.06
CA LYS A 117 9.03 -4.56 -10.35
C LYS A 117 8.49 -5.98 -10.31
N GLN A 118 7.47 -6.26 -11.12
CA GLN A 118 6.91 -7.60 -11.29
C GLN A 118 7.32 -8.20 -12.63
N GLU A 119 7.55 -9.50 -12.63
CA GLU A 119 7.75 -10.29 -13.85
C GLU A 119 6.46 -11.03 -14.19
N LYS A 120 5.84 -10.70 -15.32
CA LYS A 120 4.68 -11.42 -15.85
C LYS A 120 5.13 -12.66 -16.63
N TYR A 121 4.15 -13.50 -16.97
CA TYR A 121 4.34 -14.61 -17.91
C TYR A 121 5.01 -14.10 -19.20
N ASP A 122 5.90 -14.91 -19.77
CA ASP A 122 6.71 -14.64 -20.97
C ASP A 122 7.83 -13.59 -20.81
N GLY A 123 8.24 -13.27 -19.58
CA GLY A 123 9.41 -12.42 -19.32
C GLY A 123 9.14 -10.91 -19.48
N HIS A 124 7.87 -10.54 -19.66
CA HIS A 124 7.45 -9.14 -19.66
C HIS A 124 7.51 -8.56 -18.25
N GLN A 125 8.43 -7.63 -18.03
CA GLN A 125 8.58 -6.94 -16.76
C GLN A 125 7.75 -5.64 -16.76
N GLN A 126 7.07 -5.39 -15.65
CA GLN A 126 6.31 -4.16 -15.42
C GLN A 126 6.68 -3.55 -14.07
N PHE A 127 6.67 -2.23 -14.03
CA PHE A 127 6.88 -1.42 -12.86
C PHE A 127 5.57 -0.81 -12.39
N PHE A 128 5.35 -0.83 -11.08
CA PHE A 128 4.17 -0.28 -10.42
C PHE A 128 4.65 0.70 -9.36
N ALA A 129 4.34 1.98 -9.53
CA ALA A 129 4.70 3.03 -8.59
C ALA A 129 3.46 3.60 -7.90
N ILE A 130 3.45 3.59 -6.57
CA ILE A 130 2.29 3.99 -5.76
C ILE A 130 2.74 4.68 -4.45
N VAL A 131 1.89 5.58 -3.96
CA VAL A 131 2.07 6.29 -2.68
C VAL A 131 1.04 5.80 -1.68
N GLN A 132 1.50 5.51 -0.47
CA GLN A 132 0.68 5.06 0.64
C GLN A 132 0.87 5.96 1.86
N LEU A 133 -0.22 6.48 2.44
CA LEU A 133 -0.22 7.22 3.69
C LEU A 133 -0.20 6.27 4.89
N ILE A 134 0.73 6.49 5.82
CA ILE A 134 0.70 5.91 7.17
C ILE A 134 -0.35 6.68 7.98
N GLY A 135 -1.59 6.27 7.81
CA GLY A 135 -2.77 6.94 8.35
C GLY A 135 -4.05 6.26 7.91
N THR A 136 -5.16 6.81 8.34
CA THR A 136 -6.51 6.33 8.00
C THR A 136 -6.91 6.72 6.58
N ARG A 137 -7.94 6.06 6.05
CA ARG A 137 -8.54 6.42 4.75
C ARG A 137 -9.05 7.86 4.73
N LYS A 138 -9.74 8.30 5.79
CA LYS A 138 -10.25 9.67 5.90
C LYS A 138 -9.12 10.71 5.88
N GLN A 139 -7.96 10.38 6.46
CA GLN A 139 -6.79 11.25 6.38
C GLN A 139 -6.22 11.28 4.97
N ALA A 140 -6.14 10.13 4.30
CA ALA A 140 -5.63 10.02 2.93
C ALA A 140 -6.44 10.84 1.92
N GLU A 141 -7.76 10.93 2.10
CA GLU A 141 -8.67 11.72 1.25
C GLU A 141 -8.37 13.23 1.25
N ASN A 142 -7.59 13.76 2.20
CA ASN A 142 -7.20 15.18 2.23
C ASN A 142 -5.90 15.46 1.46
N PHE A 143 -5.34 14.45 0.80
CA PHE A 143 -4.09 14.57 0.07
C PHE A 143 -4.21 14.05 -1.36
N ALA A 144 -3.42 14.64 -2.24
CA ALA A 144 -3.14 14.12 -3.58
C ALA A 144 -1.63 14.01 -3.76
N TYR A 145 -1.19 12.96 -4.44
CA TYR A 145 0.19 12.79 -4.85
C TYR A 145 0.32 12.85 -6.36
N ARG A 146 1.49 13.29 -6.83
CA ARG A 146 1.91 13.25 -8.22
C ARG A 146 3.21 12.50 -8.34
N LEU A 147 3.24 11.49 -9.20
CA LEU A 147 4.45 10.80 -9.64
C LEU A 147 4.79 11.24 -11.06
N GLU A 148 6.03 11.64 -11.29
CA GLU A 148 6.46 12.14 -12.59
C GLU A 148 7.82 11.55 -13.00
N LEU A 149 7.87 10.96 -14.19
CA LEU A 149 9.10 10.56 -14.86
C LEU A 149 9.45 11.62 -15.89
N ASN A 150 10.67 12.14 -15.81
CA ASN A 150 11.19 13.15 -16.73
C ASN A 150 12.34 12.60 -17.54
N GLY A 151 12.29 12.83 -18.85
CA GLY A 151 13.32 12.41 -19.79
C GLY A 151 13.49 13.46 -20.88
N HIS A 152 14.43 13.24 -21.80
CA HIS A 152 14.71 14.22 -22.84
C HIS A 152 13.48 14.46 -23.73
N ARG A 153 12.85 15.64 -23.58
CA ARG A 153 11.61 16.07 -24.25
C ARG A 153 10.41 15.13 -24.03
N ARG A 154 10.40 14.40 -22.92
CA ARG A 154 9.34 13.44 -22.58
C ARG A 154 9.00 13.57 -21.11
N ARG A 155 7.72 13.36 -20.80
CA ARG A 155 7.22 13.37 -19.43
C ARG A 155 6.05 12.39 -19.32
N LEU A 156 6.05 11.58 -18.27
CA LEU A 156 4.94 10.73 -17.90
C LEU A 156 4.53 11.10 -16.47
N THR A 157 3.25 11.38 -16.27
CA THR A 157 2.72 11.89 -14.99
C THR A 157 1.50 11.08 -14.60
N TRP A 158 1.40 10.75 -13.31
CA TRP A 158 0.23 10.14 -12.67
C TRP A 158 -0.10 10.89 -11.39
N GLU A 159 -1.38 11.20 -11.21
CA GLU A 159 -1.89 11.89 -10.02
C GLU A 159 -3.04 11.07 -9.43
N ALA A 160 -3.03 10.86 -8.11
CA ALA A 160 -4.09 10.16 -7.40
C ALA A 160 -4.09 10.51 -5.90
N THR A 161 -5.12 10.06 -5.19
CA THR A 161 -5.16 10.11 -3.72
C THR A 161 -4.27 8.99 -3.15
N PRO A 162 -3.44 9.26 -2.12
CA PRO A 162 -2.64 8.22 -1.48
C PRO A 162 -3.51 7.07 -0.95
N ARG A 163 -3.01 5.84 -1.00
CA ARG A 163 -3.70 4.71 -0.35
C ARG A 163 -3.46 4.72 1.14
N SER A 164 -4.42 4.30 1.95
CA SER A 164 -4.18 4.10 3.39
C SER A 164 -3.41 2.79 3.62
N ILE A 165 -2.56 2.74 4.65
CA ILE A 165 -2.01 1.47 5.15
C ILE A 165 -3.06 0.46 5.60
N HIS A 166 -4.30 0.90 5.84
CA HIS A 166 -5.41 0.01 6.15
C HIS A 166 -5.86 -0.81 4.94
N GLU A 167 -5.90 -0.19 3.75
CA GLU A 167 -6.32 -0.82 2.50
C GLU A 167 -5.18 -1.66 1.87
N GLY A 168 -3.93 -1.28 2.14
CA GLY A 168 -2.77 -1.87 1.48
C GLY A 168 -2.60 -1.36 0.05
N ILE A 169 -1.63 -1.95 -0.68
CA ILE A 169 -1.35 -1.60 -2.08
C ILE A 169 -1.57 -2.77 -3.05
N ALA A 170 -1.67 -4.00 -2.56
CA ALA A 170 -1.76 -5.20 -3.41
C ALA A 170 -2.98 -5.17 -4.35
N THR A 171 -4.14 -4.75 -3.85
CA THR A 171 -5.36 -4.61 -4.64
C THR A 171 -5.25 -3.50 -5.68
N ALA A 172 -4.61 -2.37 -5.33
CA ALA A 172 -4.37 -1.27 -6.26
C ALA A 172 -3.44 -1.70 -7.40
N ILE A 173 -2.35 -2.40 -7.09
CA ILE A 173 -1.41 -2.96 -8.08
C ILE A 173 -2.11 -3.99 -8.99
N MET A 174 -2.90 -4.91 -8.40
CA MET A 174 -3.65 -5.91 -9.16
C MET A 174 -4.64 -5.27 -10.15
N ASN A 175 -5.26 -4.16 -9.77
CA ASN A 175 -6.21 -3.41 -10.60
C ASN A 175 -5.53 -2.39 -11.53
N SER A 176 -4.20 -2.29 -11.51
CA SER A 176 -3.44 -1.25 -12.23
C SER A 176 -3.89 0.18 -11.89
N ASP A 177 -4.33 0.40 -10.65
CA ASP A 177 -4.73 1.71 -10.11
C ASP A 177 -3.53 2.40 -9.43
N CYS A 178 -2.49 2.61 -10.24
CA CYS A 178 -1.25 3.28 -9.89
C CYS A 178 -0.48 3.64 -11.17
N LEU A 179 0.70 4.27 -11.03
CA LEU A 179 1.55 4.51 -12.18
C LEU A 179 2.17 3.19 -12.66
N VAL A 180 1.78 2.73 -13.85
CA VAL A 180 2.29 1.49 -14.46
C VAL A 180 3.07 1.79 -15.73
N PHE A 181 4.23 1.18 -15.87
CA PHE A 181 5.05 1.27 -17.08
C PHE A 181 5.90 0.01 -17.29
N ASP A 182 6.30 -0.25 -18.54
CA ASP A 182 7.15 -1.39 -18.87
C ASP A 182 8.65 -1.01 -18.82
N THR A 183 9.52 -2.01 -18.98
CA THR A 183 10.97 -1.78 -19.03
C THR A 183 11.38 -0.85 -20.17
N SER A 184 10.69 -0.87 -21.31
CA SER A 184 11.00 -0.01 -22.46
C SER A 184 10.83 1.47 -22.10
N ILE A 185 9.72 1.79 -21.44
CA ILE A 185 9.44 3.13 -20.91
C ILE A 185 10.47 3.49 -19.84
N ALA A 186 10.76 2.58 -18.91
CA ALA A 186 11.75 2.82 -17.86
C ALA A 186 13.12 3.22 -18.44
N GLN A 187 13.59 2.58 -19.52
CA GLN A 187 14.85 2.94 -20.20
C GLN A 187 14.84 4.34 -20.82
N LEU A 188 13.68 4.85 -21.26
CA LEU A 188 13.59 6.20 -21.82
C LEU A 188 13.75 7.31 -20.77
N PHE A 189 13.52 6.96 -19.50
CA PHE A 189 13.54 7.88 -18.36
C PHE A 189 14.72 7.62 -17.40
N ALA A 190 15.38 6.47 -17.50
CA ALA A 190 16.50 6.13 -16.64
C ALA A 190 17.83 6.72 -17.15
N GLU A 191 18.69 7.12 -16.20
CA GLU A 191 20.06 7.55 -16.45
C GLU A 191 21.02 6.63 -15.68
N ASN A 192 21.99 6.04 -16.39
CA ASN A 192 22.97 5.10 -15.82
C ASN A 192 22.33 3.93 -15.04
N GLY A 193 21.16 3.46 -15.47
CA GLY A 193 20.43 2.38 -14.80
C GLY A 193 19.67 2.80 -13.55
N ASN A 194 19.60 4.10 -13.24
CA ASN A 194 18.82 4.65 -12.14
C ASN A 194 17.60 5.40 -12.69
N LEU A 195 16.45 5.24 -12.04
CA LEU A 195 15.21 5.92 -12.39
C LEU A 195 14.88 6.97 -11.32
N GLY A 196 14.85 8.23 -11.73
CA GLY A 196 14.39 9.33 -10.89
C GLY A 196 12.89 9.55 -11.07
N ILE A 197 12.14 9.47 -9.98
CA ILE A 197 10.70 9.77 -9.93
C ILE A 197 10.52 11.02 -9.10
N ASN A 198 10.01 12.09 -9.71
CA ASN A 198 9.62 13.27 -8.95
C ASN A 198 8.30 12.96 -8.23
N VAL A 199 8.27 13.24 -6.93
CA VAL A 199 7.14 12.95 -6.06
C VAL A 199 6.73 14.23 -5.38
N THR A 200 5.54 14.70 -5.73
CA THR A 200 4.93 15.88 -5.09
C THR A 200 3.71 15.44 -4.31
N ILE A 201 3.58 15.85 -3.05
CA ILE A 201 2.39 15.66 -2.21
C ILE A 201 1.76 17.02 -1.95
N SER A 202 0.45 17.10 -2.06
CA SER A 202 -0.31 18.33 -1.83
C SER A 202 -1.58 18.04 -1.03
N MET A 203 -2.07 19.05 -0.30
CA MET A 203 -3.38 19.01 0.33
C MET A 203 -4.46 19.36 -0.70
N CYS A 204 -5.62 18.70 -0.61
CA CYS A 204 -6.78 18.93 -1.49
C CYS A 204 -8.06 19.18 -0.71
#